data_AF-A0A4Y2WWN7-F1
#
_entry.id   AF-A0A4Y2WWN7-F1
#
_cell.length_a   1.000
_cell.length_b   1.000
_cell.length_c   1.000
_cell.angle_alpha   90.00
_cell.angle_beta   90.00
_cell.angle_gamma   90.00
#
_symmetry.space_group_name_H-M   'P 1'
#
loop_
_entity.id
_entity.type
_entity.pdbx_description
1 polymer ?
#
loop_
_entity_poly.entity_id
_entity_poly.type
_entity_poly.pdbx_seq_one_letter_code
_entity_poly.pdbx_strand_id
1 'polypeptide(L)'
;MNAISRGERVAFLSLRFAYCINFGSSGGAKLAAALTASKETIETLSALEIAEGMTYLDHKIFISIRSEEFLGQAWMKPEKATKAPNILLMTRRFNDVSRIVVSEIMRAPMMSTRVSIIEKWAAVADICRCLHNFNGVLQICAAFMNSSVFRLKKTWEKVSKT
;
A
#
# COMPACT_ATOMS: atom_id res chain seq x y z
N MET A 1 -7.05 -9.70 27.97
CA MET A 1 -7.17 -10.05 26.54
C MET A 1 -7.88 -8.90 25.85
N ASN A 2 -7.14 -7.97 25.25
CA ASN A 2 -7.73 -6.79 24.60
C ASN A 2 -8.00 -7.12 23.13
N ALA A 3 -9.26 -7.00 22.72
CA ALA A 3 -9.68 -7.20 21.34
C ALA A 3 -9.14 -6.05 20.47
N ILE A 4 -8.13 -6.36 19.65
CA ILE A 4 -7.58 -5.44 18.66
C ILE A 4 -8.66 -5.12 17.61
N SER A 5 -8.90 -3.84 17.38
CA SER A 5 -9.93 -3.37 16.46
C SER A 5 -9.63 -3.79 15.01
N ARG A 6 -10.66 -3.91 14.17
CA ARG A 6 -10.51 -4.32 12.76
C ARG A 6 -9.56 -3.40 11.97
N GLY A 7 -9.52 -2.10 12.29
CA GLY A 7 -8.61 -1.13 11.65
C GLY A 7 -7.14 -1.27 12.07
N GLU A 8 -6.86 -1.79 13.27
CA GLU A 8 -5.48 -2.05 13.71
C GLU A 8 -4.87 -3.25 12.98
N ARG A 9 -5.67 -4.25 12.61
CA ARG A 9 -5.20 -5.45 11.87
C ARG A 9 -4.60 -5.13 10.50
N VAL A 10 -5.13 -4.13 9.80
CA VAL A 10 -4.58 -3.69 8.50
C VAL A 10 -3.29 -2.87 8.67
N ALA A 11 -3.17 -2.11 9.75
CA ALA A 11 -1.93 -1.41 10.09
C ALA A 11 -0.77 -2.40 10.35
N PHE A 12 -1.05 -3.56 10.96
CA PHE A 12 -0.07 -4.63 11.18
C PHE A 12 0.41 -5.30 9.88
N LEU A 13 -0.43 -5.38 8.84
CA LEU A 13 -0.03 -5.87 7.51
C LEU A 13 0.94 -4.91 6.80
N SER A 14 0.72 -3.59 6.95
CA SER A 14 1.59 -2.54 6.37
C SER A 14 2.99 -2.49 7.01
N LEU A 15 3.11 -2.82 8.30
CA LEU A 15 4.40 -2.90 9.03
C LEU A 15 5.21 -4.16 8.68
N ARG A 16 4.54 -5.26 8.31
CA ARG A 16 5.18 -6.55 7.98
C ARG A 16 6.04 -6.50 6.71
N PHE A 17 5.58 -5.80 5.68
CA PHE A 17 6.31 -5.73 4.41
C PHE A 17 7.45 -4.70 4.43
N ALA A 18 7.33 -3.65 5.25
CA ALA A 18 8.39 -2.65 5.42
C ALA A 18 9.66 -3.21 6.06
N TYR A 19 9.55 -4.30 6.85
CA TYR A 19 10.66 -4.92 7.56
C TYR A 19 11.46 -5.92 6.70
N CYS A 20 10.85 -6.55 5.68
CA CYS A 20 11.59 -7.44 4.76
C CYS A 20 12.53 -6.70 3.79
N ILE A 21 12.49 -5.36 3.76
CA ILE A 21 13.41 -4.54 2.95
C ILE A 21 14.53 -3.91 3.81
N ASN A 22 14.42 -3.95 5.15
CA ASN A 22 15.41 -3.34 6.04
C ASN A 22 15.61 -4.19 7.31
N PHE A 23 16.68 -4.99 7.37
CA PHE A 23 17.80 -4.78 8.32
C PHE A 23 18.79 -5.95 8.31
N GLY A 24 20.07 -5.63 8.12
CA GLY A 24 21.15 -6.31 8.83
C GLY A 24 21.29 -5.71 10.23
N SER A 25 21.53 -6.57 11.23
CA SER A 25 21.99 -6.29 12.60
C SER A 25 20.94 -6.30 13.75
N SER A 26 20.81 -7.51 14.32
CA SER A 26 21.05 -7.88 15.73
C SER A 26 20.15 -7.44 16.90
N GLY A 27 18.96 -6.86 16.68
CA GLY A 27 18.03 -6.51 17.79
C GLY A 27 16.73 -7.33 17.93
N GLY A 28 16.35 -8.16 16.94
CA GLY A 28 14.94 -8.52 16.72
C GLY A 28 14.36 -9.75 17.42
N ALA A 29 15.15 -10.53 18.16
CA ALA A 29 14.75 -11.90 18.54
C ALA A 29 13.56 -11.98 19.52
N LYS A 30 13.37 -10.98 20.39
CA LYS A 30 12.28 -11.00 21.40
C LYS A 30 10.94 -10.46 20.88
N LEU A 31 10.94 -9.63 19.83
CA LEU A 31 9.72 -9.09 19.23
C LEU A 31 9.17 -10.00 18.12
N ALA A 32 10.03 -10.83 17.51
CA ALA A 32 9.67 -11.81 16.49
C ALA A 32 8.68 -12.88 16.99
N ALA A 33 8.76 -13.25 18.28
CA ALA A 33 7.91 -14.30 18.87
C ALA A 33 6.44 -13.88 19.08
N ALA A 34 6.16 -12.57 19.19
CA ALA A 34 4.79 -12.06 19.37
C ALA A 34 4.04 -11.84 18.04
N LEU A 35 4.74 -11.90 16.90
CA LEU A 35 4.19 -11.72 15.55
C LEU A 35 3.93 -13.08 14.88
N THR A 36 3.24 -13.99 15.59
CA THR A 36 2.69 -15.21 14.98
C THR A 36 1.89 -14.82 13.75
N ALA A 37 2.22 -15.43 12.61
CA ALA A 37 1.59 -15.16 11.34
C ALA A 37 0.09 -15.42 11.39
N SER A 38 -0.72 -14.36 11.29
CA SER A 38 -2.09 -14.51 10.84
C SER A 38 -2.04 -15.07 9.41
N LYS A 39 -2.89 -16.06 9.17
CA LYS A 39 -3.01 -16.82 7.91
C LYS A 39 -3.68 -16.01 6.78
N GLU A 40 -3.85 -14.70 6.97
CA GLU A 40 -4.57 -13.82 6.04
C GLU A 40 -3.60 -13.20 5.03
N THR A 41 -3.76 -13.58 3.78
CA THR A 41 -3.04 -13.02 2.62
C THR A 41 -3.93 -11.94 2.00
N ILE A 42 -3.38 -10.97 1.26
CA ILE A 42 -4.20 -10.01 0.47
C ILE A 42 -5.20 -10.75 -0.42
N GLU A 43 -4.88 -11.97 -0.86
CA GLU A 43 -5.78 -12.87 -1.59
C GLU A 43 -7.09 -13.18 -0.84
N THR A 44 -7.08 -13.30 0.50
CA THR A 44 -8.26 -13.66 1.30
C THR A 44 -9.14 -12.48 1.68
N LEU A 45 -8.62 -11.24 1.60
CA LEU A 45 -9.40 -10.03 1.90
C LEU A 45 -10.29 -9.63 0.73
N SER A 46 -11.49 -9.13 1.00
CA SER A 46 -12.33 -8.53 -0.04
C SER A 46 -11.74 -7.20 -0.54
N ALA A 47 -12.13 -6.77 -1.75
CA ALA A 47 -11.71 -5.46 -2.27
C ALA A 47 -12.17 -4.30 -1.38
N LEU A 48 -13.34 -4.43 -0.73
CA LEU A 48 -13.87 -3.45 0.22
C LEU A 48 -12.97 -3.33 1.46
N GLU A 49 -12.62 -4.45 2.09
CA GLU A 49 -11.76 -4.45 3.29
C GLU A 49 -10.38 -3.83 3.01
N ILE A 50 -9.82 -4.09 1.82
CA ILE A 50 -8.56 -3.48 1.39
C ILE A 50 -8.73 -1.97 1.24
N ALA A 51 -9.77 -1.52 0.54
CA ALA A 51 -10.03 -0.10 0.29
C ALA A 51 -10.30 0.68 1.59
N GLU A 52 -11.07 0.12 2.52
CA GLU A 52 -11.33 0.71 3.84
C GLU A 52 -10.03 0.84 4.65
N GLY A 53 -9.23 -0.21 4.68
CA GLY A 53 -7.95 -0.21 5.38
C GLY A 53 -6.92 0.75 4.79
N MET A 54 -6.85 0.83 3.45
CA MET A 54 -6.05 1.84 2.75
C MET A 54 -6.51 3.25 3.10
N THR A 55 -7.82 3.50 3.04
CA THR A 55 -8.42 4.81 3.31
C THR A 55 -8.19 5.25 4.74
N TYR A 56 -8.36 4.37 5.72
CA TYR A 56 -8.09 4.68 7.12
C TYR A 56 -6.64 5.11 7.35
N LEU A 57 -5.67 4.36 6.81
CA LEU A 57 -4.26 4.65 6.99
C LEU A 57 -3.80 5.89 6.21
N ASP A 58 -4.25 6.04 4.96
CA ASP A 58 -3.98 7.23 4.14
C ASP A 58 -4.53 8.49 4.83
N HIS A 59 -5.78 8.43 5.32
CA HIS A 59 -6.41 9.53 6.02
C HIS A 59 -5.65 9.91 7.30
N LYS A 60 -5.24 8.92 8.11
CA LYS A 60 -4.46 9.19 9.34
C LYS A 60 -3.15 9.92 9.07
N ILE A 61 -2.44 9.57 8.00
CA ILE A 61 -1.20 10.26 7.63
C ILE A 61 -1.52 11.64 7.08
N PHE A 62 -2.52 11.75 6.20
CA PHE A 62 -2.91 13.00 5.58
C PHE A 62 -3.30 14.08 6.60
N ILE A 63 -4.13 13.75 7.60
CA ILE A 63 -4.52 14.71 8.64
C ILE A 63 -3.39 15.07 9.61
N SER A 64 -2.30 14.30 9.60
CA SER A 64 -1.11 14.59 10.42
C SER A 64 -0.17 15.59 9.75
N ILE A 65 -0.36 15.87 8.46
CA ILE A 65 0.47 16.85 7.73
C ILE A 65 0.14 18.25 8.24
N ARG A 66 1.15 18.94 8.78
CA ARG A 66 1.00 20.30 9.28
C ARG A 66 1.32 21.33 8.19
N SER A 67 0.72 22.52 8.28
CA SER A 67 0.93 23.62 7.34
C SER A 67 2.40 24.01 7.17
N GLU A 68 3.18 23.95 8.27
CA GLU A 68 4.58 24.37 8.28
C GLU A 68 5.46 23.46 7.41
N GLU A 69 5.04 22.21 7.21
CA GLU A 69 5.76 21.24 6.37
C GLU A 69 5.74 21.66 4.88
N PHE A 70 4.78 22.50 4.49
CA PHE A 70 4.68 23.01 3.13
C PHE A 70 5.54 24.26 2.87
N LEU A 71 5.98 24.95 3.93
CA LEU A 71 6.68 26.23 3.78
C LEU A 71 8.05 26.04 3.14
N GLY A 72 8.37 26.91 2.16
CA GLY A 72 9.66 26.90 1.47
C GLY A 72 9.97 25.59 0.72
N GLN A 73 8.94 24.79 0.41
CA GLN A 73 9.09 23.45 -0.17
C GLN A 73 10.00 22.55 0.67
N ALA A 74 9.82 22.56 1.99
CA ALA A 74 10.70 21.87 2.93
C ALA A 74 10.94 20.38 2.61
N TRP A 75 9.95 19.70 2.02
CA TRP A 75 10.06 18.30 1.59
C TRP A 75 11.09 18.04 0.48
N MET A 76 11.55 19.08 -0.23
CA MET A 76 12.57 19.01 -1.28
C MET A 76 13.99 19.34 -0.77
N LYS A 77 14.13 19.78 0.49
CA LYS A 77 15.39 20.27 1.05
C LYS A 77 16.16 19.15 1.79
N PRO A 78 17.46 19.33 2.09
CA PRO A 78 18.23 18.34 2.84
C PRO A 78 17.63 18.02 4.22
N GLU A 79 17.04 19.01 4.91
CA GLU A 79 16.43 18.84 6.24
C GLU A 79 14.97 18.34 6.18
N LYS A 80 14.51 17.83 5.02
CA LYS A 80 13.13 17.35 4.82
C LYS A 80 12.65 16.36 5.87
N ALA A 81 13.55 15.52 6.40
CA ALA A 81 13.20 14.51 7.41
C ALA A 81 12.71 15.12 8.72
N THR A 82 13.21 16.30 9.09
CA THR A 82 12.80 17.01 10.31
C THR A 82 11.72 18.06 10.02
N LYS A 83 11.81 18.73 8.87
CA LYS A 83 10.90 19.84 8.51
C LYS A 83 9.59 19.41 7.84
N ALA A 84 9.56 18.26 7.17
CA ALA A 84 8.37 17.76 6.47
C ALA A 84 8.15 16.25 6.66
N PRO A 85 8.17 15.73 7.91
CA PRO A 85 8.13 14.29 8.17
C PRO A 85 6.86 13.60 7.66
N ASN A 86 5.69 14.26 7.75
CA ASN A 86 4.42 13.65 7.36
C ASN A 86 4.21 13.69 5.85
N ILE A 87 4.69 14.74 5.17
CA ILE A 87 4.73 14.76 3.69
C ILE A 87 5.60 13.61 3.16
N LEU A 88 6.77 13.37 3.78
CA LEU A 88 7.62 12.25 3.41
C LEU A 88 6.98 10.90 3.73
N LEU A 89 6.29 10.79 4.86
CA LEU A 89 5.56 9.58 5.23
C LEU A 89 4.45 9.26 4.21
N MET A 90 3.66 10.26 3.82
CA MET A 90 2.63 10.12 2.80
C MET A 90 3.23 9.70 1.45
N THR A 91 4.33 10.35 1.05
CA THR A 91 5.07 10.01 -0.18
C THR A 91 5.60 8.58 -0.14
N ARG A 92 6.18 8.17 0.98
CA ARG A 92 6.68 6.79 1.17
C ARG A 92 5.54 5.80 1.07
N ARG A 93 4.44 6.04 1.78
CA ARG A 93 3.25 5.20 1.75
C ARG A 93 2.70 5.03 0.34
N PHE A 94 2.64 6.12 -0.44
CA PHE A 94 2.25 6.07 -1.85
C PHE A 94 3.11 5.07 -2.64
N ASN A 95 4.44 5.19 -2.53
CA ASN A 95 5.38 4.34 -3.24
C ASN A 95 5.33 2.89 -2.76
N ASP A 96 5.14 2.66 -1.45
CA ASP A 96 5.07 1.33 -0.87
C ASP A 96 3.81 0.59 -1.32
N VAL A 97 2.64 1.24 -1.29
CA VAL A 97 1.39 0.63 -1.81
C VAL A 97 1.54 0.31 -3.30
N SER A 98 1.99 1.28 -4.11
CA SER A 98 2.19 1.05 -5.54
C SER A 98 3.14 -0.14 -5.82
N ARG A 99 4.24 -0.25 -5.06
CA ARG A 99 5.19 -1.35 -5.16
C ARG A 99 4.60 -2.69 -4.75
N ILE A 100 3.75 -2.73 -3.72
CA ILE A 100 3.06 -3.96 -3.31
C ILE A 100 2.19 -4.47 -4.45
N VAL A 101 1.36 -3.61 -5.03
CA VAL A 101 0.49 -3.97 -6.18
C VAL A 101 1.33 -4.48 -7.36
N VAL A 102 2.42 -3.79 -7.72
CA VAL A 102 3.34 -4.25 -8.77
C VAL A 102 3.92 -5.62 -8.43
N SER A 103 4.37 -5.82 -7.18
CA SER A 103 5.00 -7.07 -6.76
C SER A 103 4.02 -8.23 -6.84
N GLU A 104 2.77 -8.06 -6.40
CA GLU A 104 1.74 -9.10 -6.47
C GLU A 104 1.46 -9.52 -7.92
N ILE A 105 1.27 -8.55 -8.81
CA ILE A 105 1.05 -8.80 -10.24
C ILE A 105 2.24 -9.55 -10.85
N MET A 106 3.47 -9.11 -10.55
CA MET A 106 4.69 -9.67 -11.15
C MET A 106 5.10 -11.03 -10.58
N ARG A 107 4.70 -11.35 -9.35
CA ARG A 107 4.98 -12.64 -8.70
C ARG A 107 3.95 -13.72 -9.05
N ALA A 108 2.82 -13.35 -9.65
CA ALA A 108 1.79 -14.29 -10.06
C ALA A 108 2.32 -15.27 -11.13
N PRO A 109 2.34 -16.59 -10.86
CA PRO A 109 2.96 -17.57 -11.76
C PRO A 109 2.14 -17.78 -13.05
N MET A 110 0.82 -17.72 -12.93
CA MET A 110 -0.11 -17.95 -14.03
C MET A 110 -0.72 -16.64 -14.52
N MET A 111 -0.95 -16.53 -15.83
CA MET A 111 -1.60 -15.35 -16.43
C MET A 111 -3.02 -15.15 -15.89
N SER A 112 -3.78 -16.22 -15.67
CA SER A 112 -5.13 -16.16 -15.10
C SER A 112 -5.13 -15.52 -13.70
N THR A 113 -4.24 -15.97 -12.82
CA THR A 113 -4.05 -15.36 -11.48
C THR A 113 -3.68 -13.89 -11.58
N ARG A 114 -2.79 -13.54 -12.52
CA ARG A 114 -2.40 -12.15 -12.73
C ARG A 114 -3.56 -11.27 -13.18
N VAL A 115 -4.43 -11.76 -14.07
CA VAL A 115 -5.66 -11.07 -14.48
C VAL A 115 -6.56 -10.84 -13.26
N SER A 116 -6.81 -11.87 -12.45
CA SER A 116 -7.64 -11.75 -11.24
C SER A 116 -7.08 -10.75 -10.22
N ILE A 117 -5.75 -10.68 -10.05
CA ILE A 117 -5.11 -9.67 -9.19
C ILE A 117 -5.33 -8.26 -9.74
N ILE A 118 -5.16 -8.05 -11.06
CA ILE A 118 -5.39 -6.75 -11.69
C ILE A 118 -6.85 -6.32 -11.52
N GLU A 119 -7.80 -7.21 -11.78
CA GLU A 119 -9.24 -6.94 -11.64
C GLU A 119 -9.62 -6.63 -10.18
N LYS A 120 -9.04 -7.36 -9.22
CA LYS A 120 -9.24 -7.08 -7.80
C LYS A 120 -8.73 -5.70 -7.43
N TRP A 121 -7.52 -5.32 -7.85
CA TRP A 121 -6.97 -3.98 -7.59
C TRP A 121 -7.73 -2.88 -8.33
N ALA A 122 -8.29 -3.14 -9.51
CA ALA A 122 -9.19 -2.22 -10.19
C ALA A 122 -10.49 -1.99 -9.38
N ALA A 123 -11.07 -3.06 -8.82
CA ALA A 123 -12.21 -2.96 -7.91
C ALA A 123 -11.85 -2.18 -6.63
N VAL A 124 -10.68 -2.40 -6.03
CA VAL A 124 -10.18 -1.60 -4.90
C VAL A 124 -10.08 -0.11 -5.29
N ALA A 125 -9.57 0.21 -6.48
CA ALA A 125 -9.47 1.59 -6.95
C ALA A 125 -10.85 2.25 -7.10
N ASP A 126 -11.84 1.53 -7.66
CA ASP A 126 -13.20 2.07 -7.78
C ASP A 126 -13.86 2.29 -6.40
N ILE A 127 -13.65 1.38 -5.45
CA ILE A 127 -14.14 1.57 -4.07
C ILE A 127 -13.41 2.75 -3.40
N CYS A 128 -12.09 2.89 -3.57
CA CYS A 128 -11.35 4.07 -3.10
C CYS A 128 -11.92 5.38 -3.67
N ARG A 129 -12.34 5.39 -4.95
CA ARG A 129 -13.01 6.54 -5.56
C ARG A 129 -14.35 6.83 -4.88
N CYS A 130 -15.15 5.81 -4.59
CA CYS A 130 -16.42 5.94 -3.85
C CYS A 130 -16.21 6.42 -2.40
N LEU A 131 -15.09 6.06 -1.76
CA LEU A 131 -14.70 6.54 -0.44
C LEU A 131 -14.00 7.92 -0.46
N HIS A 132 -13.90 8.56 -1.63
CA HIS A 132 -13.16 9.81 -1.84
C HIS A 132 -11.66 9.74 -1.47
N ASN A 133 -11.09 8.54 -1.41
CA ASN A 133 -9.65 8.33 -1.28
C ASN A 133 -8.96 8.39 -2.64
N PHE A 134 -8.81 9.60 -3.19
CA PHE A 134 -8.12 9.81 -4.47
C PHE A 134 -6.64 9.42 -4.44
N ASN A 135 -6.00 9.51 -3.27
CA ASN A 135 -4.62 9.05 -3.11
C ASN A 135 -4.53 7.53 -3.36
N GLY A 136 -5.43 6.73 -2.79
CA GLY A 136 -5.53 5.29 -3.03
C GLY A 136 -5.77 4.94 -4.51
N VAL A 137 -6.64 5.70 -5.19
CA VAL A 137 -6.84 5.57 -6.66
C VAL A 137 -5.51 5.77 -7.39
N LEU A 138 -4.79 6.86 -7.10
CA LEU A 138 -3.53 7.19 -7.77
C LEU A 138 -2.41 6.19 -7.47
N GLN A 139 -2.35 5.64 -6.26
CA GLN A 139 -1.39 4.58 -5.90
C GLN A 139 -1.54 3.35 -6.81
N ILE A 140 -2.78 2.93 -7.07
CA ILE A 140 -3.10 1.78 -7.91
C ILE A 140 -2.87 2.11 -9.39
N CYS A 141 -3.30 3.29 -9.86
CA CYS A 141 -2.99 3.75 -11.22
C CYS A 141 -1.48 3.80 -11.49
N ALA A 142 -0.69 4.30 -10.53
CA ALA A 142 0.77 4.31 -10.64
C ALA A 142 1.36 2.90 -10.73
N ALA A 143 0.78 1.92 -10.04
CA ALA A 143 1.20 0.52 -10.15
C ALA A 143 0.88 -0.05 -11.54
N PHE A 144 -0.30 0.23 -12.10
CA PHE A 144 -0.69 -0.24 -13.43
C PHE A 144 0.13 0.40 -14.55
N MET A 145 0.49 1.68 -14.39
CA MET A 145 1.37 2.41 -15.31
C MET A 145 2.85 2.09 -15.11
N ASN A 146 3.23 1.35 -14.06
CA ASN A 146 4.61 0.90 -13.88
C ASN A 146 5.06 0.11 -15.11
N SER A 147 6.24 0.42 -15.64
CA SER A 147 6.77 -0.18 -16.88
C SER A 147 6.78 -1.71 -16.87
N SER A 148 6.91 -2.33 -15.69
CA SER A 148 6.88 -3.78 -15.54
C SER A 148 5.50 -4.41 -15.69
N VAL A 149 4.46 -3.67 -15.29
CA VAL A 149 3.07 -4.10 -15.40
C VAL A 149 2.48 -3.68 -16.74
N PHE A 150 2.70 -2.43 -17.17
CA PHE A 150 2.16 -1.87 -18.41
C PHE A 150 2.57 -2.64 -19.68
N ARG A 151 3.76 -3.27 -19.67
CA ARG A 151 4.27 -4.05 -20.80
C ARG A 151 3.62 -5.43 -20.97
N LEU A 152 2.81 -5.90 -20.02
CA LEU A 152 2.22 -7.24 -20.03
C LEU A 152 1.01 -7.36 -20.97
N LYS A 153 1.20 -7.06 -22.27
CA LYS A 153 0.11 -6.90 -23.26
C LYS A 153 -0.89 -8.07 -23.29
N LYS A 154 -0.40 -9.31 -23.35
CA LYS A 154 -1.24 -10.53 -23.32
C LYS A 154 -2.13 -10.65 -22.07
N THR A 155 -1.70 -10.08 -20.95
CA THR A 155 -2.48 -10.07 -19.70
C THR A 155 -3.58 -9.04 -19.80
N TRP A 156 -3.24 -7.82 -20.22
CA TRP A 156 -4.19 -6.72 -20.39
C TRP A 156 -5.29 -7.00 -21.41
N GLU A 157 -5.00 -7.79 -22.45
CA GLU A 157 -6.00 -8.29 -23.40
C GLU A 157 -7.07 -9.18 -22.77
N LYS A 158 -6.76 -9.80 -21.63
CA LYS A 158 -7.65 -10.72 -20.90
C LYS A 158 -8.38 -10.09 -19.72
N VAL A 159 -7.99 -8.88 -19.32
CA VAL A 159 -8.69 -8.11 -18.27
C VAL A 159 -10.01 -7.61 -18.83
N SER A 160 -11.10 -7.75 -18.05
CA SER A 160 -12.41 -7.27 -18.49
C SER A 160 -12.40 -5.77 -18.80
N LYS A 161 -13.02 -5.40 -19.93
CA LYS A 161 -13.28 -4.01 -20.33
C LYS A 161 -14.75 -3.72 -20.06
N THR A 162 -15.11 -3.61 -18.80
CA THR A 162 -16.48 -3.24 -18.40
C THR A 162 -16.47 -1.83 -17.87
#